data_AF-A0A1D8RWJ7-F1
#
_entry.id   AF-A0A1D8RWJ7-F1
#
_cell.length_a   1.000
_cell.length_b   1.000
_cell.length_c   1.000
_cell.angle_alpha   90.00
_cell.angle_beta   90.00
_cell.angle_gamma   90.00
#
_symmetry.space_group_name_H-M   'P 1'
#
loop_
_entity.id
_entity.type
_entity.pdbx_description
1 polymer ?
#
loop_
_entity_poly.entity_id
_entity_poly.type
_entity_poly.pdbx_seq_one_letter_code
_entity_poly.pdbx_strand_id
1 'polypeptide(L)' 'MGSNKRAIVESRNDGDPINPNVRSFYNSLDGRYEMAEDINLSNNEDFIVQGVRTDDFDLDMNKIIEFLLVEG' A
#
# COMPACT_ATOMS: atom_id res chain seq x y z
N MET A 1 -3.91 2.14 16.02
CA MET A 1 -4.71 1.47 14.97
C MET A 1 -4.17 2.01 13.65
N GLY A 2 -3.76 1.15 12.73
CA GLY A 2 -3.22 1.58 11.42
C GLY A 2 -4.31 2.12 10.50
N SER A 3 -3.94 2.73 9.38
CA SER A 3 -4.87 3.36 8.43
C SER A 3 -5.89 2.43 7.77
N ASN A 4 -5.74 1.10 7.91
CA ASN A 4 -6.53 0.06 7.22
C ASN A 4 -6.42 0.10 5.69
N LYS A 5 -5.47 0.88 5.17
CA LYS A 5 -5.12 0.89 3.75
C LYS A 5 -4.17 -0.27 3.44
N ARG A 6 -4.20 -0.70 2.18
CA ARG A 6 -3.20 -1.58 1.58
C ARG A 6 -2.38 -0.78 0.59
N ALA A 7 -1.09 -1.07 0.59
CA ALA A 7 -0.13 -0.40 -0.22
C ALA A 7 0.90 -1.40 -0.76
N ILE A 8 1.49 -1.06 -1.90
CA ILE A 8 2.70 -1.74 -2.39
C ILE A 8 3.92 -0.97 -1.89
N VAL A 9 5.01 -1.67 -1.61
CA VAL A 9 6.30 -1.03 -1.34
C VAL A 9 6.96 -0.69 -2.67
N GLU A 10 7.20 0.59 -2.94
CA GLU A 10 7.84 1.03 -4.19
C GLU A 10 9.35 1.16 -4.03
N SER A 11 9.80 1.70 -2.91
CA SER A 11 11.23 1.86 -2.64
C SER A 11 11.53 1.83 -1.14
N ARG A 12 12.74 1.39 -0.80
CA ARG A 12 13.26 1.44 0.56
C ARG A 12 13.83 2.82 0.82
N ASN A 13 13.60 3.35 2.02
CA ASN A 13 14.35 4.52 2.51
C ASN A 13 15.69 4.02 3.09
N ASP A 14 16.82 4.38 2.48
CA ASP A 14 18.15 3.89 2.89
C ASP A 14 18.50 4.22 4.35
N GLY A 15 18.09 5.41 4.82
CA GLY A 15 18.27 5.85 6.20
C GLY A 15 17.25 5.29 7.20
N ASP A 16 16.10 4.80 6.71
CA ASP A 16 15.05 4.20 7.54
C ASP A 16 14.36 3.02 6.84
N PRO A 17 15.01 1.85 6.80
CA PRO A 17 14.54 0.66 6.10
C PRO A 17 13.15 0.15 6.46
N ILE A 18 12.72 0.38 7.69
CA ILE A 18 11.47 -0.16 8.23
C ILE A 18 10.27 0.75 7.91
N ASN A 19 10.54 1.99 7.50
CA ASN A 19 9.56 2.96 7.05
C ASN A 19 9.83 3.31 5.57
N PRO A 20 9.52 2.42 4.62
CA PRO A 20 9.77 2.63 3.19
C PRO A 20 8.80 3.63 2.55
N ASN A 21 9.03 3.95 1.27
CA ASN A 21 8.03 4.61 0.44
C ASN A 21 7.05 3.57 -0.09
N VAL A 22 5.76 3.83 0.10
CA VAL A 22 4.68 2.94 -0.28
C VAL A 22 3.66 3.68 -1.13
N ARG A 23 2.99 2.96 -2.02
CA ARG A 23 1.88 3.48 -2.81
C ARG A 23 0.59 2.81 -2.37
N SER A 24 -0.26 3.54 -1.66
CA SER A 24 -1.54 3.05 -1.16
C SER A 24 -2.56 3.00 -2.30
N PHE A 25 -3.39 1.95 -2.35
CA PHE A 25 -4.29 1.72 -3.49
C PHE A 25 -5.65 1.10 -3.11
N TYR A 26 -5.84 0.68 -1.87
CA TYR A 26 -7.05 -0.02 -1.46
C TYR A 26 -7.36 0.23 0.01
N ASN A 27 -8.64 0.42 0.33
CA ASN A 27 -9.12 0.60 1.69
C ASN A 27 -9.86 -0.65 2.15
N SER A 28 -9.33 -1.31 3.18
CA SER A 28 -9.88 -2.58 3.68
C SER A 28 -11.16 -2.40 4.48
N LEU A 29 -11.46 -1.19 4.98
CA LEU A 29 -12.73 -0.90 5.65
C LEU A 29 -13.86 -0.78 4.64
N ASP A 30 -13.62 -0.04 3.55
CA ASP A 30 -14.61 0.18 2.49
C ASP A 30 -14.65 -0.93 1.45
N GLY A 31 -13.66 -1.84 1.45
CA GLY A 31 -13.59 -2.98 0.54
C GLY A 31 -13.43 -2.58 -0.93
N ARG A 32 -12.80 -1.44 -1.19
CA ARG A 32 -12.69 -0.86 -2.54
C ARG A 32 -11.31 -0.25 -2.81
N TYR A 33 -10.98 -0.17 -4.09
CA TYR A 33 -9.86 0.62 -4.57
C TYR A 33 -10.12 2.10 -4.33
N GLU A 34 -9.08 2.82 -3.95
CA GLU A 34 -9.07 4.27 -3.79
C GLU A 34 -7.97 4.85 -4.66
N MET A 35 -8.04 6.16 -4.92
CA MET A 35 -7.01 6.88 -5.68
C MET A 35 -5.63 6.58 -5.09
N ALA A 36 -4.69 6.25 -5.98
CA ALA A 36 -3.36 5.86 -5.53
C ALA A 36 -2.62 7.04 -4.90
N GLU A 37 -2.04 6.84 -3.71
CA GLU A 37 -1.31 7.88 -2.98
C GLU A 37 0.09 7.39 -2.62
N ASP A 38 1.10 8.17 -2.99
CA ASP A 38 2.50 7.93 -2.64
C ASP A 38 2.80 8.48 -1.26
N ILE A 39 3.20 7.59 -0.35
CA ILE A 39 3.39 7.88 1.06
C ILE A 39 4.83 7.53 1.42
N ASN A 40 5.58 8.52 1.88
CA ASN A 40 6.84 8.27 2.56
C ASN A 40 6.58 8.02 4.05
N LEU A 41 6.68 6.76 4.49
CA LEU A 41 6.43 6.39 5.88
C LEU A 41 7.49 6.96 6.84
N SER A 42 8.68 7.34 6.37
CA SER A 42 9.71 7.93 7.26
C SER A 42 9.31 9.31 7.79
N ASN A 43 8.38 9.98 7.10
CA ASN A 43 7.86 11.32 7.45
C ASN A 43 6.37 11.28 7.81
N ASN A 44 5.81 10.11 8.06
CA ASN A 44 4.40 9.91 8.37
C ASN A 44 4.23 9.18 9.70
N GLU A 45 3.06 9.32 10.33
CA GLU A 45 2.73 8.57 11.55
C GLU A 45 2.19 7.17 11.24
N ASP A 46 1.84 6.89 9.98
CA ASP A 46 1.40 5.58 9.54
C ASP A 46 2.57 4.59 9.41
N PHE A 47 2.27 3.29 9.46
CA PHE A 47 3.27 2.25 9.51
C PHE A 47 2.77 0.92 8.96
N ILE A 48 3.71 0.07 8.51
CA ILE A 48 3.40 -1.27 8.03
C ILE A 48 3.10 -2.16 9.24
N VAL A 49 1.86 -2.65 9.32
CA VAL A 49 1.46 -3.61 10.36
C VAL A 49 1.93 -5.02 10.02
N GLN A 50 1.78 -5.45 8.77
CA GLN A 50 2.16 -6.78 8.29
C GLN A 50 2.23 -6.84 6.76
N GLY A 51 3.10 -7.69 6.24
CA GLY A 51 3.07 -8.12 4.85
C GLY A 51 2.01 -9.22 4.66
N VAL A 52 1.26 -9.14 3.57
CA VAL A 52 0.14 -10.05 3.29
C VAL A 52 0.23 -10.58 1.87
N ARG A 53 -0.30 -11.78 1.64
CA ARG A 53 -0.56 -12.25 0.28
C ARG A 53 -1.92 -11.72 -0.18
N THR A 54 -2.08 -11.57 -1.48
CA THR A 54 -3.35 -11.09 -2.04
C THR A 54 -4.48 -12.11 -1.88
N ASP A 55 -4.15 -13.42 -1.91
CA ASP A 55 -5.10 -14.52 -1.73
C ASP A 55 -5.78 -14.51 -0.36
N ASP A 56 -5.10 -14.03 0.69
CA ASP A 56 -5.67 -13.92 2.05
C ASP A 56 -6.82 -12.90 2.14
N PHE A 57 -6.98 -12.05 1.11
CA PHE A 57 -7.90 -10.90 1.14
C PHE A 57 -8.77 -10.78 -0.10
N ASP A 58 -8.91 -11.86 -0.88
CA ASP A 58 -9.67 -11.90 -2.12
C ASP A 58 -9.24 -10.80 -3.13
N LEU A 59 -7.96 -10.40 -3.05
CA LEU A 59 -7.38 -9.43 -3.97
C LEU A 59 -6.73 -10.16 -5.13
N ASP A 60 -6.88 -9.60 -6.33
CA ASP A 60 -6.25 -10.11 -7.54
C ASP A 60 -5.03 -9.23 -7.87
N MET A 61 -3.83 -9.82 -7.85
CA MET A 61 -2.60 -9.10 -8.21
C MET A 61 -2.67 -8.48 -9.61
N ASN A 62 -3.28 -9.15 -10.60
CA ASN A 62 -3.38 -8.59 -11.94
C ASN A 62 -4.25 -7.33 -11.96
N LYS A 63 -5.35 -7.32 -11.19
CA LYS A 63 -6.20 -6.12 -11.05
C LYS A 63 -5.47 -5.00 -10.30
N ILE A 64 -4.68 -5.34 -9.28
CA ILE A 64 -3.87 -4.35 -8.55
C ILE A 64 -2.85 -3.70 -9.50
N ILE A 65 -2.11 -4.52 -10.27
CA ILE A 65 -1.14 -4.00 -11.24
C ILE A 65 -1.83 -3.19 -12.34
N GLU A 66 -2.95 -3.67 -12.90
CA GLU A 66 -3.72 -2.92 -13.90
C GLU A 66 -4.19 -1.57 -13.35
N PHE A 67 -4.76 -1.54 -12.15
CA PHE A 67 -5.19 -0.31 -11.49
C PHE A 67 -4.03 0.68 -11.34
N LEU A 68 -2.89 0.23 -10.83
CA LEU A 68 -1.71 1.07 -10.61
C LEU A 68 -1.07 1.56 -11.91
N LEU A 69 -1.18 0.81 -13.01
CA LEU A 69 -0.73 1.22 -14.33
C LEU A 69 -1.67 2.24 -14.99
N VAL A 70 -2.98 2.17 -14.73
CA VAL A 70 -3.97 3.10 -15.29
C VAL A 70 -3.98 4.43 -14.54
N GLU A 71 -3.77 4.41 -13.22
CA GLU A 71 -3.63 5.61 -12.38
C GLU A 71 -2.23 6.25 -12.49
N GLY A 72 -1.32 5.68 -13.29
CA GLY A 72 0.09 6.08 -13.46
C GLY A 72 0.34 7.04 -14.62
#